data_AF-A0A927C8Y6-F1
#
_entry.id   AF-A0A927C8Y6-F1
#
_cell.length_a   1.000
_cell.length_b   1.000
_cell.length_c   1.000
_cell.angle_alpha   90.00
_cell.angle_beta   90.00
_cell.angle_gamma   90.00
#
_symmetry.space_group_name_H-M   'P 1'
#
loop_
_entity.id
_entity.type
_entity.pdbx_description
1 polymer ?
#
loop_
_entity_poly.entity_id
_entity_poly.type
_entity_poly.pdbx_seq_one_letter_code
_entity_poly.pdbx_strand_id
1 'polypeptide(L)'
;MARLKQTEGERLSVSSKQKEEGLNLARIGKDVEQVLRELVQAGGIRPGQIVVIGTSTSEVIGRRIGTSGTGAVAEHIFRAVDTVRREAGFYPAFQCCEHLNRALVVEREMLRSYPQLEEVSVVPVGKAGGSMAAYAYRHLQDACVVETIAAHAGLDIGDTLIGMHLRRVAVPARPSVRTIGHAHVNMAYTRPKLIGGVRAVYELEQPDPEDGGGTFCD
;
A
#
# COMPACT_ATOMS: atom_id res chain seq x y z
N MET A 1 -16.79 -60.16 17.06
CA MET A 1 -17.67 -59.04 16.67
C MET A 1 -17.21 -57.79 17.39
N ALA A 2 -16.76 -56.76 16.67
CA ALA A 2 -16.89 -55.35 17.05
C ALA A 2 -16.40 -54.48 15.89
N ARG A 3 -17.28 -54.24 14.91
CA ARG A 3 -17.07 -53.25 13.86
C ARG A 3 -17.40 -51.90 14.48
N LEU A 4 -16.38 -51.13 14.86
CA LEU A 4 -16.53 -49.76 15.36
C LEU A 4 -17.14 -48.89 14.24
N LYS A 5 -18.45 -48.66 14.34
CA LYS A 5 -19.17 -47.67 13.55
C LYS A 5 -18.72 -46.29 14.04
N GLN A 6 -17.82 -45.64 13.30
CA GLN A 6 -17.64 -44.19 13.41
C GLN A 6 -18.97 -43.52 13.05
N THR A 7 -19.54 -42.81 14.00
CA THR A 7 -20.80 -42.08 13.84
C THR A 7 -20.62 -40.87 12.92
N GLU A 8 -21.61 -40.61 12.05
CA GLU A 8 -21.64 -39.44 11.14
C GLU A 8 -21.41 -38.09 11.86
N GLY A 9 -21.71 -38.00 13.16
CA GLY A 9 -21.42 -36.84 14.00
C GLY A 9 -19.94 -36.52 14.20
N GLU A 10 -19.04 -37.51 14.15
CA GLU A 10 -17.58 -37.28 14.20
C GLU A 10 -17.03 -36.85 12.85
N ARG A 11 -17.60 -37.34 11.74
CA ARG A 11 -17.23 -36.87 10.40
C ARG A 11 -17.72 -35.43 10.12
N LEU A 12 -18.89 -35.07 10.66
CA LEU A 12 -19.40 -33.70 10.59
C LEU A 12 -18.63 -32.75 11.52
N SER A 13 -18.19 -33.18 12.70
CA SER A 13 -17.44 -32.33 13.64
C SER A 13 -15.97 -32.12 13.24
N VAL A 14 -15.36 -33.07 12.52
CA VAL A 14 -14.04 -32.90 11.88
C VAL A 14 -14.17 -32.00 10.63
N SER A 15 -15.29 -32.08 9.89
CA SER A 15 -15.56 -31.21 8.74
C SER A 15 -15.90 -29.76 9.13
N SER A 16 -16.43 -29.51 10.33
CA SER A 16 -16.76 -28.17 10.80
C SER A 16 -15.61 -27.47 11.53
N LYS A 17 -14.61 -28.22 12.04
CA LYS A 17 -13.40 -27.65 12.66
C LYS A 17 -12.30 -27.26 11.68
N GLN A 18 -12.44 -27.58 10.39
CA GLN A 18 -11.49 -27.19 9.33
C GLN A 18 -11.95 -25.98 8.49
N LYS A 19 -12.99 -25.24 8.92
CA LYS A 19 -13.58 -24.13 8.16
C LYS A 19 -13.75 -22.82 8.95
N GLU A 20 -12.89 -22.59 9.92
CA GLU A 20 -12.63 -21.28 10.53
C GLU A 20 -11.13 -20.96 10.42
N GLU A 21 -10.66 -20.61 9.22
CA GLU A 21 -9.41 -19.86 9.10
C GLU A 21 -9.67 -18.45 9.64
N GLY A 22 -9.52 -18.30 10.95
CA GLY A 22 -9.62 -17.01 11.62
C GLY A 22 -8.59 -16.05 11.03
N LEU A 23 -9.07 -14.86 10.64
CA LEU A 23 -8.23 -13.77 10.16
C LEU A 23 -7.08 -13.51 11.15
N ASN A 24 -5.85 -13.86 10.77
CA ASN A 24 -4.68 -13.66 11.62
C ASN A 24 -4.19 -12.21 11.49
N LEU A 25 -4.67 -11.33 12.36
CA LEU A 25 -4.33 -9.90 12.36
C LEU A 25 -2.81 -9.64 12.48
N ALA A 26 -2.09 -10.48 13.23
CA ALA A 26 -0.63 -10.36 13.36
C ALA A 26 0.08 -10.68 12.03
N ARG A 27 -0.49 -11.57 11.22
CA ARG A 27 0.02 -11.87 9.88
C ARG A 27 -0.23 -10.72 8.90
N ILE A 28 -1.39 -10.06 8.98
CA ILE A 28 -1.71 -8.89 8.14
C ILE A 28 -0.61 -7.83 8.23
N GLY A 29 -0.22 -7.44 9.45
CA GLY A 29 0.83 -6.43 9.63
C GLY A 29 2.16 -6.85 8.98
N LYS A 30 2.60 -8.09 9.23
CA LYS A 30 3.85 -8.62 8.66
C LYS A 30 3.83 -8.67 7.13
N ASP A 31 2.72 -9.13 6.55
CA ASP A 31 2.55 -9.22 5.10
C ASP A 31 2.57 -7.82 4.46
N VAL A 32 1.91 -6.83 5.09
CA VAL A 32 1.94 -5.42 4.64
C VAL A 32 3.36 -4.87 4.71
N GLU A 33 4.06 -5.07 5.82
CA GLU A 33 5.44 -4.59 5.95
C GLU A 33 6.36 -5.21 4.88
N GLN A 34 6.24 -6.52 4.65
CA GLN A 34 7.04 -7.23 3.66
C GLN A 34 6.81 -6.65 2.25
N VAL A 35 5.55 -6.54 1.82
CA VAL A 35 5.20 -5.99 0.51
C VAL A 35 5.65 -4.54 0.38
N LEU A 36 5.52 -3.74 1.44
CA LEU A 36 5.87 -2.33 1.39
C LEU A 36 7.40 -2.14 1.33
N ARG A 37 8.19 -2.98 2.02
CA ARG A 37 9.66 -3.00 1.86
C ARG A 37 10.08 -3.44 0.46
N GLU A 38 9.41 -4.43 -0.12
CA GLU A 38 9.62 -4.82 -1.52
C GLU A 38 9.31 -3.67 -2.49
N LEU A 39 8.23 -2.92 -2.26
CA LEU A 39 7.88 -1.74 -3.05
C LEU A 39 8.95 -0.65 -2.94
N VAL A 40 9.41 -0.36 -1.71
CA VAL A 40 10.47 0.62 -1.46
C VAL A 40 11.75 0.24 -2.20
N GLN A 41 12.14 -1.03 -2.15
CA GLN A 41 13.32 -1.54 -2.84
C GLN A 41 13.16 -1.48 -4.37
N ALA A 42 12.06 -2.01 -4.90
CA ALA A 42 11.82 -2.06 -6.34
C ALA A 42 11.70 -0.67 -6.97
N GLY A 43 11.07 0.27 -6.26
CA GLY A 43 10.93 1.65 -6.71
C GLY A 43 12.11 2.56 -6.41
N GLY A 44 13.12 2.08 -5.67
CA GLY A 44 14.22 2.91 -5.20
C GLY A 44 13.74 4.14 -4.41
N ILE A 45 12.69 3.97 -3.59
CA ILE A 45 12.00 5.07 -2.93
C ILE A 45 12.94 5.80 -1.97
N ARG A 46 12.87 7.14 -1.99
CA ARG A 46 13.74 8.03 -1.23
C ARG A 46 12.96 8.82 -0.17
N PRO A 47 13.63 9.28 0.89
CA PRO A 47 13.01 10.16 1.86
C PRO A 47 12.32 11.37 1.20
N GLY A 48 11.15 11.75 1.72
CA GLY A 48 10.33 12.85 1.20
C GLY A 48 9.48 12.51 -0.04
N GLN A 49 9.60 11.31 -0.60
CA GLN A 49 8.72 10.85 -1.68
C GLN A 49 7.38 10.38 -1.13
N ILE A 50 6.31 10.54 -1.92
CA ILE A 50 4.95 10.10 -1.56
C ILE A 50 4.70 8.65 -1.98
N VAL A 51 4.17 7.84 -1.06
CA VAL A 51 3.62 6.50 -1.31
C VAL A 51 2.13 6.51 -1.00
N VAL A 52 1.30 6.23 -2.00
CA VAL A 52 -0.16 6.14 -1.83
C VAL A 52 -0.56 4.74 -1.34
N ILE A 53 -1.45 4.69 -0.35
CA ILE A 53 -1.97 3.46 0.23
C ILE A 53 -3.48 3.41 -0.02
N GLY A 54 -3.91 2.51 -0.91
CA GLY A 54 -5.31 2.15 -1.13
C GLY A 54 -5.64 0.87 -0.36
N THR A 55 -6.76 0.84 0.36
CA THR A 55 -7.11 -0.33 1.17
C THR A 55 -8.61 -0.52 1.33
N SER A 56 -9.09 -1.70 0.95
CA SER A 56 -10.42 -2.21 1.28
C SER A 56 -10.33 -3.16 2.46
N THR A 57 -10.57 -2.64 3.68
CA THR A 57 -10.51 -3.47 4.90
C THR A 57 -11.61 -4.53 4.95
N SER A 58 -12.74 -4.32 4.29
CA SER A 58 -13.76 -5.35 4.11
C SER A 58 -13.28 -6.50 3.23
N GLU A 59 -12.52 -6.20 2.17
CA GLU A 59 -11.95 -7.22 1.30
C GLU A 59 -10.88 -8.02 2.03
N VAL A 60 -10.06 -7.36 2.86
CA VAL A 60 -9.05 -8.07 3.69
C VAL A 60 -9.71 -9.09 4.62
N ILE A 61 -10.89 -8.79 5.17
CA ILE A 61 -11.65 -9.71 6.03
C ILE A 61 -12.34 -10.83 5.22
N GLY A 62 -12.69 -10.59 3.94
CA GLY A 62 -13.29 -11.56 3.03
C GLY A 62 -14.75 -11.96 3.32
N ARG A 63 -15.32 -11.60 4.49
CA ARG A 63 -16.74 -11.80 4.85
C ARG A 63 -17.27 -10.67 5.73
N ARG A 64 -18.59 -10.45 5.76
CA ARG A 64 -19.24 -9.53 6.72
C ARG A 64 -19.20 -10.11 8.14
N ILE A 65 -18.08 -9.98 8.83
CA ILE A 65 -17.95 -10.25 10.28
C ILE A 65 -18.12 -8.92 11.04
N GLY A 66 -19.34 -8.37 10.97
CA GLY A 66 -19.66 -7.08 11.63
C GLY A 66 -18.78 -5.90 11.20
N THR A 67 -18.98 -4.74 11.83
CA THR A 67 -18.21 -3.52 11.56
C THR A 67 -16.99 -3.34 12.47
N SER A 68 -16.84 -4.17 13.50
CA SER A 68 -15.71 -4.08 14.45
C SER A 68 -14.39 -4.59 13.84
N GLY A 69 -14.44 -5.60 12.98
CA GLY A 69 -13.24 -6.20 12.37
C GLY A 69 -12.47 -5.24 11.45
N THR A 70 -13.15 -4.32 10.77
CA THR A 70 -12.51 -3.41 9.81
C THR A 70 -11.63 -2.35 10.48
N GLY A 71 -11.95 -1.98 11.72
CA GLY A 71 -11.12 -1.08 12.52
C GLY A 71 -9.80 -1.73 12.96
N ALA A 72 -9.86 -2.98 13.45
CA ALA A 72 -8.66 -3.72 13.83
C ALA A 72 -7.74 -3.98 12.63
N VAL A 73 -8.31 -4.34 11.48
CA VAL A 73 -7.52 -4.48 10.24
C VAL A 73 -6.85 -3.16 9.84
N ALA A 74 -7.58 -2.04 9.88
CA ALA A 74 -7.02 -0.72 9.59
C ALA A 74 -5.86 -0.37 10.53
N GLU A 75 -5.98 -0.68 11.83
CA GLU A 75 -4.91 -0.47 12.81
C GLU A 75 -3.64 -1.24 12.47
N HIS A 76 -3.76 -2.53 12.16
CA HIS A 76 -2.60 -3.37 11.83
C HIS A 76 -1.93 -2.93 10.53
N ILE A 77 -2.71 -2.57 9.50
CA ILE A 77 -2.17 -2.03 8.25
C ILE A 77 -1.50 -0.68 8.50
N PHE A 78 -2.13 0.23 9.26
CA PHE A 78 -1.55 1.53 9.59
C PHE A 78 -0.19 1.39 10.30
N ARG A 79 -0.11 0.54 11.32
CA ARG A 79 1.15 0.32 12.07
C ARG A 79 2.25 -0.25 11.20
N ALA A 80 1.91 -1.18 10.30
CA ALA A 80 2.85 -1.73 9.34
C ALA A 80 3.37 -0.64 8.37
N VAL A 81 2.46 0.17 7.81
CA VAL A 81 2.83 1.32 6.97
C VAL A 81 3.75 2.27 7.74
N ASP A 82 3.38 2.64 8.96
CA ASP A 82 4.15 3.56 9.80
C ASP A 82 5.56 3.03 10.13
N THR A 83 5.68 1.73 10.40
CA THR A 83 6.97 1.07 10.63
C THR A 83 7.89 1.24 9.43
N VAL A 84 7.42 0.89 8.23
CA VAL A 84 8.24 1.01 7.01
C VAL A 84 8.46 2.48 6.61
N ARG A 85 7.48 3.38 6.89
CA ARG A 85 7.65 4.83 6.68
C ARG A 85 8.82 5.37 7.49
N ARG A 86 8.98 4.94 8.75
CA ARG A 86 10.07 5.39 9.62
C ARG A 86 11.43 4.87 9.17
N GLU A 87 11.47 3.67 8.58
CA GLU A 87 12.68 3.09 8.00
C GLU A 87 13.12 3.83 6.72
N ALA A 88 12.18 4.14 5.82
CA ALA A 88 12.47 4.64 4.47
C ALA A 88 12.30 6.17 4.29
N GLY A 89 11.61 6.84 5.22
CA GLY A 89 11.41 8.29 5.22
C GLY A 89 10.40 8.83 4.20
N PHE A 90 9.51 8.01 3.64
CA PHE A 90 8.48 8.47 2.69
C PHE A 90 7.25 9.07 3.39
N TYR A 91 6.49 9.91 2.68
CA TYR A 91 5.18 10.40 3.11
C TYR A 91 4.07 9.41 2.72
N PRO A 92 3.35 8.81 3.67
CA PRO A 92 2.18 7.99 3.35
C PRO A 92 0.98 8.89 3.01
N ALA A 93 0.23 8.52 1.96
CA ALA A 93 -1.05 9.13 1.64
C ALA A 93 -2.14 8.07 1.60
N PHE A 94 -3.12 8.14 2.49
CA PHE A 94 -4.16 7.11 2.63
C PHE A 94 -5.40 7.51 1.84
N GLN A 95 -5.71 6.74 0.79
CA GLN A 95 -6.85 7.00 -0.09
C GLN A 95 -8.17 6.74 0.64
N CYS A 96 -9.10 7.71 0.56
CA CYS A 96 -10.48 7.51 0.97
C CYS A 96 -11.27 6.67 -0.06
N CYS A 97 -12.40 6.08 0.35
CA CYS A 97 -13.31 5.48 -0.61
C CYS A 97 -13.96 6.53 -1.54
N GLU A 98 -14.67 6.06 -2.56
CA GLU A 98 -15.38 6.86 -3.56
C GLU A 98 -16.40 7.85 -2.98
N HIS A 99 -16.95 7.61 -1.79
CA HIS A 99 -17.86 8.55 -1.11
C HIS A 99 -17.21 9.90 -0.77
N LEU A 100 -15.87 9.93 -0.64
CA LEU A 100 -15.09 11.16 -0.47
C LEU A 100 -14.21 11.44 -1.70
N ASN A 101 -14.69 11.03 -2.88
CA ASN A 101 -14.04 11.27 -4.18
C ASN A 101 -12.59 10.80 -4.26
N ARG A 102 -12.21 9.80 -3.45
CA ARG A 102 -10.82 9.30 -3.35
C ARG A 102 -9.81 10.38 -2.92
N ALA A 103 -10.26 11.40 -2.20
CA ALA A 103 -9.39 12.32 -1.49
C ALA A 103 -8.47 11.56 -0.52
N LEU A 104 -7.35 12.15 -0.12
CA LEU A 104 -6.30 11.43 0.60
C LEU A 104 -5.99 12.06 1.93
N VAL A 105 -5.90 11.23 2.96
CA VAL A 105 -5.45 11.63 4.29
C VAL A 105 -3.92 11.62 4.33
N VAL A 106 -3.33 12.74 4.75
CA VAL A 106 -1.89 12.96 4.84
C VAL A 106 -1.55 13.72 6.13
N GLU A 107 -0.27 13.78 6.50
CA GLU A 107 0.21 14.74 7.51
C GLU A 107 0.37 16.10 6.86
N ARG A 108 -0.12 17.17 7.51
CA ARG A 108 -0.05 18.54 6.95
C ARG A 108 1.39 19.02 6.70
N GLU A 109 2.38 18.44 7.39
CA GLU A 109 3.80 18.66 7.10
C GLU A 109 4.16 18.37 5.64
N MET A 110 3.53 17.36 5.02
CA MET A 110 3.77 16.99 3.62
C MET A 110 3.51 18.17 2.67
N LEU A 111 2.56 19.06 3.01
CA LEU A 111 2.24 20.24 2.19
C LEU A 111 3.39 21.26 2.13
N ARG A 112 4.37 21.20 3.05
CA ARG A 112 5.58 22.03 2.95
C ARG A 112 6.48 21.60 1.78
N SER A 113 6.57 20.29 1.54
CA SER A 113 7.32 19.73 0.41
C SER A 113 6.51 19.72 -0.89
N TYR A 114 5.17 19.73 -0.77
CA TYR A 114 4.25 19.69 -1.90
C TYR A 114 3.18 20.81 -1.79
N PRO A 115 3.60 22.09 -1.90
CA PRO A 115 2.72 23.24 -1.67
C PRO A 115 1.64 23.44 -2.75
N GLN A 116 1.73 22.71 -3.86
CA GLN A 116 0.74 22.74 -4.95
C GLN A 116 -0.49 21.86 -4.66
N LEU A 117 -0.48 21.05 -3.61
CA LEU A 117 -1.61 20.19 -3.27
C LEU A 117 -2.71 20.98 -2.58
N GLU A 118 -3.95 20.76 -3.00
CA GLU A 118 -5.12 21.43 -2.46
C GLU A 118 -5.66 20.68 -1.23
N GLU A 119 -5.61 21.33 -0.06
CA GLU A 119 -6.27 20.85 1.15
C GLU A 119 -7.79 21.04 1.03
N VAL A 120 -8.55 19.99 1.32
CA VAL A 120 -10.02 19.98 1.30
C VAL A 120 -10.57 19.64 2.68
N SER A 121 -11.75 20.18 2.99
CA SER A 121 -12.34 20.04 4.33
C SER A 121 -13.28 18.85 4.44
N VAL A 122 -12.84 17.81 5.16
CA VAL A 122 -13.67 16.67 5.57
C VAL A 122 -13.03 15.92 6.74
N VAL A 123 -13.85 15.26 7.56
CA VAL A 123 -13.40 14.29 8.56
C VAL A 123 -13.84 12.89 8.13
N PRO A 124 -12.91 12.03 7.66
CA PRO A 124 -13.26 10.67 7.25
C PRO A 124 -13.77 9.82 8.42
N VAL A 125 -14.83 9.07 8.18
CA VAL A 125 -15.43 8.12 9.12
C VAL A 125 -15.58 6.76 8.46
N GLY A 126 -15.71 5.69 9.25
CA GLY A 126 -15.78 4.33 8.69
C GLY A 126 -16.87 4.13 7.63
N LYS A 127 -18.00 4.86 7.76
CA LYS A 127 -19.13 4.84 6.81
C LYS A 127 -18.95 5.75 5.58
N ALA A 128 -18.05 6.74 5.64
CA ALA A 128 -17.81 7.73 4.59
C ALA A 128 -16.34 8.11 4.62
N GLY A 129 -15.56 7.49 3.72
CA GLY A 129 -14.10 7.56 3.66
C GLY A 129 -13.42 6.20 3.84
N GLY A 130 -14.09 5.25 4.51
CA GLY A 130 -13.57 3.89 4.75
C GLY A 130 -12.74 3.79 6.04
N SER A 131 -12.61 2.57 6.57
CA SER A 131 -11.95 2.37 7.88
C SER A 131 -10.48 2.76 7.89
N MET A 132 -9.75 2.55 6.78
CA MET A 132 -8.33 2.87 6.68
C MET A 132 -8.07 4.38 6.76
N ALA A 133 -8.70 5.17 5.89
CA ALA A 133 -8.54 6.63 5.90
C ALA A 133 -9.05 7.25 7.21
N ALA A 134 -10.19 6.77 7.73
CA ALA A 134 -10.70 7.22 9.03
C ALA A 134 -9.76 6.88 10.19
N TYR A 135 -9.08 5.73 10.14
CA TYR A 135 -8.06 5.39 11.13
C TYR A 135 -6.85 6.30 10.98
N ALA A 136 -6.31 6.47 9.77
CA ALA A 136 -5.18 7.34 9.50
C ALA A 136 -5.42 8.78 9.97
N TYR A 137 -6.59 9.35 9.69
CA TYR A 137 -6.93 10.73 10.06
C TYR A 137 -6.88 10.97 11.58
N ARG A 138 -7.16 9.93 12.39
CA ARG A 138 -7.11 10.02 13.86
C ARG A 138 -5.73 9.79 14.47
N HIS A 139 -4.79 9.22 13.72
CA HIS A 139 -3.51 8.74 14.26
C HIS A 139 -2.28 9.38 13.62
N LEU A 140 -2.43 10.01 12.45
CA LEU A 140 -1.40 10.86 11.87
C LEU A 140 -1.26 12.16 12.67
N GLN A 141 -0.03 12.69 12.71
CA GLN A 141 0.22 13.96 13.36
C GLN A 141 -0.29 15.11 12.49
N ASP A 142 -1.15 15.96 13.06
CA ASP A 142 -1.74 17.10 12.36
C ASP A 142 -2.32 16.71 10.98
N ALA A 143 -3.20 15.71 10.99
CA ALA A 143 -3.78 15.16 9.77
C ALA A 143 -4.59 16.21 8.99
N CYS A 144 -4.50 16.14 7.67
CA CYS A 144 -5.36 16.88 6.74
C CYS A 144 -5.81 15.97 5.58
N VAL A 145 -6.71 16.49 4.76
CA VAL A 145 -7.19 15.80 3.56
C VAL A 145 -6.83 16.62 2.34
N VAL A 146 -6.27 15.99 1.31
CA VAL A 146 -5.97 16.62 0.02
C VAL A 146 -6.84 16.05 -1.08
N GLU A 147 -7.22 16.87 -2.05
CA GLU A 147 -8.09 16.47 -3.15
C GLU A 147 -7.45 15.37 -4.01
N THR A 148 -6.22 15.61 -4.47
CA THR A 148 -5.46 14.72 -5.34
C THR A 148 -3.96 14.78 -5.05
N ILE A 149 -3.21 13.81 -5.55
CA ILE A 149 -1.73 13.76 -5.45
C ILE A 149 -1.11 13.23 -6.75
N ALA A 150 0.21 13.39 -6.86
CA ALA A 150 1.05 12.67 -7.81
C ALA A 150 2.16 11.92 -7.06
N ALA A 151 1.88 10.67 -6.67
CA ALA A 151 2.75 9.79 -5.90
C ALA A 151 3.85 9.10 -6.73
N HIS A 152 4.91 8.71 -6.04
CA HIS A 152 6.09 8.05 -6.61
C HIS A 152 5.92 6.54 -6.65
N ALA A 153 5.10 6.01 -5.75
CA ALA A 153 4.70 4.62 -5.71
C ALA A 153 3.36 4.48 -5.00
N GLY A 154 2.79 3.29 -5.06
CA GLY A 154 1.66 2.96 -4.23
C GLY A 154 1.38 1.48 -4.09
N LEU A 155 0.66 1.18 -3.02
CA LEU A 155 0.21 -0.13 -2.60
C LEU A 155 -1.31 -0.13 -2.56
N ASP A 156 -1.92 -1.05 -3.30
CA ASP A 156 -3.37 -1.24 -3.38
C ASP A 156 -3.73 -2.61 -2.80
N ILE A 157 -4.48 -2.60 -1.71
CA ILE A 157 -4.93 -3.79 -0.99
C ILE A 157 -6.44 -3.91 -1.18
N GLY A 158 -6.88 -4.86 -1.99
CA GLY A 158 -8.29 -5.13 -2.27
C GLY A 158 -8.83 -4.28 -3.42
N ASP A 159 -8.02 -4.08 -4.45
CA ASP A 159 -8.41 -3.53 -5.77
C ASP A 159 -9.17 -2.21 -5.68
N THR A 160 -8.70 -1.32 -4.81
CA THR A 160 -9.30 0.01 -4.61
C THR A 160 -9.01 0.97 -5.75
N LEU A 161 -8.08 0.64 -6.65
CA LEU A 161 -7.64 1.45 -7.79
C LEU A 161 -6.96 2.74 -7.34
N ILE A 162 -5.63 2.73 -7.29
CA ILE A 162 -4.77 3.88 -6.92
C ILE A 162 -4.12 4.57 -8.11
N GLY A 163 -4.35 4.09 -9.34
CA GLY A 163 -3.62 4.51 -10.53
C GLY A 163 -3.78 6.01 -10.88
N MET A 164 -4.91 6.62 -10.51
CA MET A 164 -5.13 8.06 -10.69
C MET A 164 -4.20 8.93 -9.84
N HIS A 165 -3.63 8.37 -8.78
CA HIS A 165 -2.74 9.05 -7.85
C HIS A 165 -1.26 8.91 -8.23
N LEU A 166 -0.92 8.03 -9.17
CA LEU A 166 0.48 7.77 -9.54
C LEU A 166 0.98 8.77 -10.58
N ARG A 167 2.23 9.22 -10.42
CA ARG A 167 2.95 9.93 -11.47
C ARG A 167 3.05 9.08 -12.74
N ARG A 168 3.13 9.75 -13.89
CA ARG A 168 3.49 9.10 -15.14
C ARG A 168 5.02 8.96 -15.20
N VAL A 169 5.59 7.78 -15.46
CA VAL A 169 4.97 6.52 -15.90
C VAL A 169 4.91 5.50 -14.76
N ALA A 170 3.72 4.98 -14.46
CA ALA A 170 3.56 3.88 -13.50
C ALA A 170 4.11 2.56 -14.06
N VAL A 171 4.85 1.84 -13.23
CA VAL A 171 5.47 0.55 -13.52
C VAL A 171 5.00 -0.45 -12.46
N PRO A 172 4.20 -1.47 -12.84
CA PRO A 172 3.77 -2.50 -11.91
C PRO A 172 4.97 -3.28 -11.34
N ALA A 173 4.98 -3.47 -10.03
CA ALA A 173 5.90 -4.36 -9.34
C ALA A 173 5.13 -5.58 -8.80
N ARG A 174 5.73 -6.76 -8.86
CA ARG A 174 5.08 -8.01 -8.44
C ARG A 174 5.45 -8.30 -6.98
N PRO A 175 4.49 -8.29 -6.05
CA PRO A 175 4.79 -8.62 -4.65
C PRO A 175 5.01 -10.12 -4.48
N SER A 176 5.87 -10.51 -3.54
CA SER A 176 6.02 -11.91 -3.15
C SER A 176 4.77 -12.42 -2.43
N VAL A 177 4.10 -11.55 -1.68
CA VAL A 177 2.79 -11.80 -1.04
C VAL A 177 1.68 -11.22 -1.91
N ARG A 178 0.88 -12.11 -2.53
CA ARG A 178 -0.18 -11.70 -3.48
C ARG A 178 -1.52 -11.36 -2.84
N THR A 179 -1.69 -11.69 -1.57
CA THR A 179 -2.94 -11.48 -0.83
C THR A 179 -2.64 -11.11 0.62
N ILE A 180 -3.33 -10.10 1.15
CA ILE A 180 -3.33 -9.75 2.57
C ILE A 180 -4.71 -10.06 3.13
N GLY A 181 -4.78 -11.03 4.04
CA GLY A 181 -6.05 -11.67 4.37
C GLY A 181 -6.67 -12.27 3.09
N HIS A 182 -7.86 -11.81 2.73
CA HIS A 182 -8.53 -12.20 1.48
C HIS A 182 -8.35 -11.19 0.33
N ALA A 183 -7.76 -10.03 0.58
CA ALA A 183 -7.61 -8.98 -0.41
C ALA A 183 -6.43 -9.22 -1.35
N HIS A 184 -6.65 -9.06 -2.66
CA HIS A 184 -5.57 -8.99 -3.63
C HIS A 184 -4.64 -7.81 -3.39
N VAL A 185 -3.37 -8.00 -3.70
CA VAL A 185 -2.34 -6.98 -3.52
C VAL A 185 -1.74 -6.61 -4.86
N ASN A 186 -1.84 -5.33 -5.19
CA ASN A 186 -1.21 -4.72 -6.36
C ASN A 186 -0.29 -3.60 -5.89
N MET A 187 0.88 -3.47 -6.52
CA MET A 187 1.79 -2.37 -6.23
C MET A 187 2.48 -1.87 -7.49
N ALA A 188 2.80 -0.58 -7.50
CA ALA A 188 3.49 0.05 -8.61
C ALA A 188 4.38 1.17 -8.09
N TYR A 189 5.54 1.34 -8.72
CA TYR A 189 6.35 2.55 -8.58
C TYR A 189 6.27 3.37 -9.87
N THR A 190 6.92 4.52 -9.89
CA THR A 190 6.91 5.41 -11.06
C THR A 190 8.33 5.69 -11.52
N ARG A 191 8.47 5.95 -12.81
CA ARG A 191 9.75 6.35 -13.41
C ARG A 191 9.56 7.55 -14.34
N PRO A 192 10.64 8.31 -14.62
CA PRO A 192 10.63 9.30 -15.67
C PRO A 192 10.22 8.70 -17.02
N LYS A 193 9.58 9.53 -17.85
CA LYS A 193 9.32 9.19 -19.25
C LYS A 193 10.66 9.04 -19.97
N LEU A 194 10.81 7.95 -20.72
CA LEU A 194 11.88 7.87 -21.72
C LEU A 194 11.41 8.68 -22.92
N ILE A 195 12.18 9.70 -23.27
CA ILE A 195 11.90 10.61 -24.39
C ILE A 195 13.05 10.55 -25.40
N GLY A 196 12.84 11.09 -26.59
CA GLY A 196 13.86 11.14 -27.64
C GLY A 196 13.51 10.31 -28.87
N GLY A 197 14.13 10.65 -29.99
CA GLY A 197 13.99 9.91 -31.25
C GLY A 197 14.92 8.70 -31.33
N VAL A 198 15.05 8.12 -32.52
CA VAL A 198 15.77 6.85 -32.77
C VAL A 198 17.27 6.83 -32.40
N ARG A 199 17.86 7.99 -32.08
CA ARG A 199 19.28 8.14 -31.69
C ARG A 199 19.47 8.36 -30.19
N ALA A 200 18.40 8.38 -29.40
CA ALA A 200 18.51 8.57 -27.96
C ALA A 200 19.11 7.33 -27.30
N VAL A 201 19.96 7.57 -26.30
CA VAL A 201 20.58 6.55 -25.45
C VAL A 201 20.14 6.84 -24.00
N TYR A 202 19.90 5.79 -23.21
CA TYR A 202 19.32 5.89 -21.86
C TYR A 202 20.25 5.41 -20.74
N GLU A 203 21.42 4.90 -21.12
CA GLU A 203 22.49 4.48 -20.23
C GLU A 203 23.81 4.97 -20.84
N LEU A 204 24.70 5.55 -20.04
CA LEU A 204 26.04 5.87 -20.51
C LEU A 204 26.81 4.56 -20.69
N GLU A 205 27.48 4.40 -21.83
CA GLU A 205 28.46 3.33 -21.99
C GLU A 205 29.51 3.49 -20.87
N GLN A 206 29.75 2.41 -20.13
CA GLN A 206 30.82 2.42 -19.14
C GLN A 206 32.14 2.53 -19.90
N PRO A 207 33.04 3.47 -19.55
CA PRO A 207 34.33 3.56 -20.22
C PRO A 207 35.07 2.24 -20.02
N ASP A 208 35.69 1.75 -21.09
CA ASP A 208 36.56 0.58 -21.00
C ASP A 208 37.69 0.88 -20.01
N PRO A 209 38.00 -0.01 -19.06
CA PRO A 209 39.03 0.22 -18.05
C PRO A 209 40.45 0.42 -18.62
N GLU A 210 40.63 0.19 -19.92
CA GLU A 210 41.89 0.42 -20.65
C GLU A 210 41.98 1.81 -21.31
N ASP A 211 40.86 2.54 -21.43
CA ASP A 211 40.85 3.92 -21.92
C ASP A 211 41.23 4.87 -20.78
N GLY A 212 42.55 4.99 -20.58
CA GLY A 212 43.18 5.80 -19.53
C GLY A 212 42.52 7.16 -19.35
N GLY A 213 42.02 7.39 -18.12
CA GLY A 213 41.33 8.61 -17.72
C GLY A 213 42.10 9.87 -18.07
N GLY A 214 41.58 10.59 -19.06
CA GLY A 214 41.93 11.99 -19.28
C GLY A 214 41.34 12.81 -18.15
N THR A 215 42.21 13.33 -17.29
CA THR A 215 41.89 14.37 -16.32
C THR A 215 41.25 15.54 -17.06
N PHE A 216 39.94 15.75 -16.91
CA PHE A 216 39.34 17.03 -17.27
C PHE A 216 39.77 18.03 -16.18
N CYS A 217 40.55 19.04 -16.57
CA CYS A 217 40.92 20.15 -15.70
C CYS A 217 39.67 20.88 -15.17
N ASP A 218 39.81 21.34 -13.93
CA ASP A 218 38.84 22.06 -13.09
C ASP A 218 38.00 23.15 -13.78
#